data_AF-A0A545UJE8-F1
#
_entry.id   AF-A0A545UJE8-F1
#
_cell.length_a   1.000
_cell.length_b   1.000
_cell.length_c   1.000
_cell.angle_alpha   90.00
_cell.angle_beta   90.00
_cell.angle_gamma   90.00
#
_symmetry.space_group_name_H-M   'P 1'
#
loop_
_entity.id
_entity.type
_entity.pdbx_description
1 polymer ?
#
loop_
_entity_poly.entity_id
_entity_poly.type
_entity_poly.pdbx_seq_one_letter_code
_entity_poly.pdbx_strand_id
1 'polypeptide(L)' 'MPYTHRLGEPDYLLPLERSDRFVVSDEGFFYRTRECDLIGPFATKLEAHADLKFFINVTKNEKNIEIDKMLGINTSL' A
#
# COMPACT_ATOMS: atom_id res chain seq x y z
N MET A 1 13.64 -6.11 15.18
CA MET A 1 14.75 -6.54 14.30
C MET A 1 14.45 -6.04 12.90
N PRO A 2 15.30 -5.23 12.26
CA PRO A 2 15.14 -4.88 10.85
C PRO A 2 15.39 -6.13 9.98
N TYR A 3 14.58 -6.34 8.95
CA TYR A 3 14.76 -7.44 8.00
C TYR A 3 16.05 -7.26 7.20
N THR A 4 16.83 -8.33 7.01
CA THR A 4 18.04 -8.34 6.19
C THR A 4 17.82 -9.26 5.00
N HIS A 5 17.78 -8.69 3.79
CA HIS A 5 17.60 -9.45 2.55
C HIS A 5 18.80 -10.35 2.27
N ARG A 6 18.55 -11.60 1.88
CA ARG A 6 19.61 -12.57 1.58
C ARG A 6 19.93 -12.58 0.09
N LEU A 7 21.18 -12.88 -0.26
CA LEU A 7 21.58 -13.08 -1.65
C LEU A 7 20.75 -14.22 -2.27
N GLY A 8 20.00 -13.92 -3.34
CA GLY A 8 19.17 -14.89 -4.06
C GLY A 8 17.69 -14.92 -3.66
N GLU A 9 17.27 -14.11 -2.67
CA GLU A 9 15.85 -13.86 -2.46
C GLU A 9 15.29 -13.00 -3.61
N PRO A 10 14.10 -13.30 -4.11
CA PRO A 10 13.50 -12.50 -5.16
C PRO A 10 13.13 -11.11 -4.64
N ASP A 11 13.47 -10.08 -5.41
CA ASP A 11 13.35 -8.66 -5.04
C ASP A 11 11.94 -8.22 -4.60
N TYR A 12 10.90 -9.02 -4.86
CA TYR A 12 9.57 -8.76 -4.35
C TYR A 12 9.41 -8.97 -2.83
N LEU A 13 10.36 -9.63 -2.18
CA LEU A 13 10.38 -9.84 -0.72
C LEU A 13 11.06 -8.69 0.03
N LEU A 14 11.69 -7.76 -0.67
CA LEU A 14 12.30 -6.59 -0.05
C LEU A 14 11.22 -5.75 0.65
N PRO A 15 11.40 -5.40 1.93
CA PRO A 15 10.58 -4.39 2.59
C PRO A 15 10.83 -3.07 1.85
N LEU A 16 9.95 -2.74 0.90
CA LEU A 16 10.03 -1.49 0.15
C LEU A 16 9.90 -0.34 1.14
N GLU A 17 10.87 0.57 1.11
CA GLU A 17 10.73 1.84 1.81
C GLU A 17 9.43 2.53 1.36
N ARG A 18 8.80 3.25 2.29
CA ARG A 18 7.43 3.81 2.15
C ARG A 18 7.24 4.72 0.92
N SER A 19 8.32 5.12 0.24
CA SER A 19 8.31 6.08 -0.87
C SER A 19 8.09 5.46 -2.26
N ASP A 20 8.48 4.19 -2.52
CA ASP A 20 8.51 3.71 -3.90
C ASP A 20 7.81 2.35 -4.06
N ARG A 21 6.51 2.42 -4.34
CA ARG A 21 5.62 1.29 -4.65
C ARG A 21 5.24 1.24 -6.11
N PHE A 22 5.97 1.92 -6.99
CA PHE A 22 5.56 2.11 -8.37
C PHE A 22 6.27 1.13 -9.29
N VAL A 23 5.51 0.36 -10.07
CA VAL A 23 6.04 -0.61 -11.05
C VAL A 23 5.61 -0.16 -12.44
N VAL A 24 6.56 -0.05 -13.36
CA VAL A 24 6.31 0.25 -14.78
C VAL A 24 6.53 -1.02 -15.57
N SER A 25 5.56 -1.41 -16.39
CA SER A 25 5.63 -2.53 -17.32
C SER A 25 5.23 -2.06 -18.72
N ASP A 26 5.52 -2.86 -19.75
CA ASP A 26 5.10 -2.60 -21.14
C ASP A 26 3.56 -2.52 -21.27
N GLU A 27 2.84 -3.11 -20.31
CA GLU A 27 1.38 -3.13 -20.24
C GLU A 27 0.77 -1.88 -19.56
N GLY A 28 1.59 -1.05 -18.90
CA GLY A 28 1.14 0.17 -18.24
C GLY A 28 1.75 0.41 -16.86
N PHE A 29 1.08 1.26 -16.08
CA PHE A 29 1.54 1.67 -14.75
C PHE A 29 0.85 0.86 -13.66
N PHE A 30 1.59 0.44 -12.65
CA PHE A 30 1.08 -0.34 -11.53
C PHE A 30 1.62 0.23 -10.21
N TYR A 31 0.92 -0.06 -9.12
CA TYR A 31 1.48 0.11 -7.78
C TYR A 31 1.33 -1.15 -6.94
N ARG A 32 2.21 -1.31 -5.93
CA ARG A 32 2.21 -2.46 -5.03
C ARG A 32 1.69 -2.10 -3.63
N THR A 33 0.81 -2.93 -3.07
CA THR A 33 0.26 -2.76 -1.71
C THR A 33 1.27 -3.18 -0.63
N ARG A 34 0.89 -3.13 0.66
CA ARG A 34 1.76 -3.60 1.77
C ARG A 34 1.83 -5.12 1.79
N GLU A 35 0.79 -5.75 1.28
CA GLU A 35 0.54 -7.17 1.19
C GLU A 35 1.22 -7.79 -0.06
N CYS A 36 1.97 -6.97 -0.80
CA CYS A 36 2.63 -7.32 -2.07
C CYS A 36 1.69 -7.55 -3.25
N ASP A 37 0.42 -7.18 -3.14
CA ASP A 37 -0.53 -7.21 -4.26
C ASP A 37 -0.19 -6.14 -5.29
N LEU A 38 -0.32 -6.49 -6.56
CA LEU A 38 -0.09 -5.59 -7.69
C LEU A 38 -1.44 -5.03 -8.17
N ILE A 39 -1.58 -3.71 -8.17
CA ILE A 39 -2.80 -3.02 -8.58
C ILE A 39 -2.53 -2.23 -9.86
N GLY A 40 -3.42 -2.41 -10.84
CA GLY A 40 -3.34 -1.82 -12.18
C GLY A 40 -3.88 -2.81 -13.23
N PRO A 41 -3.60 -2.59 -14.52
CA PRO A 41 -2.81 -1.49 -15.09
C PRO A 41 -3.55 -0.14 -15.10
N PHE A 42 -2.79 0.94 -14.95
CA PHE A 42 -3.24 2.31 -15.15
C PHE A 42 -2.61 2.89 -16.43
N ALA A 43 -3.36 3.77 -17.12
CA ALA A 43 -2.90 4.36 -18.37
C ALA A 43 -1.82 5.41 -18.13
N THR A 44 -1.86 6.11 -16.99
CA THR A 44 -0.85 7.11 -16.64
C THR A 44 -0.30 6.93 -15.23
N LYS A 45 0.94 7.41 -15.02
CA LYS A 45 1.55 7.48 -13.69
C LYS A 45 0.76 8.33 -12.71
N LEU A 46 0.08 9.37 -13.20
CA LEU A 46 -0.72 10.27 -12.37
C LEU A 46 -1.96 9.55 -11.81
N GLU A 47 -2.65 8.75 -12.63
CA GLU A 47 -3.80 7.94 -12.19
C GLU A 47 -3.40 6.93 -11.12
N ALA A 48 -2.37 6.13 -11.39
CA ALA A 48 -1.85 5.15 -10.43
C ALA A 48 -1.43 5.81 -9.10
N HIS A 49 -0.86 7.02 -9.15
CA HIS A 49 -0.48 7.76 -7.95
C HIS A 49 -1.67 8.39 -7.21
N ALA A 50 -2.69 8.86 -7.93
CA ALA A 50 -3.94 9.36 -7.34
C ALA A 50 -4.69 8.24 -6.62
N ASP A 51 -4.78 7.06 -7.26
CA ASP A 51 -5.40 5.87 -6.70
C ASP A 51 -4.63 5.36 -5.46
N LEU A 52 -3.30 5.26 -5.53
CA LEU A 52 -2.47 4.90 -4.39
C LEU A 52 -2.66 5.85 -3.19
N LYS A 53 -2.76 7.17 -3.43
CA LYS A 53 -3.05 8.15 -2.37
C LYS A 53 -4.43 7.93 -1.75
N PHE A 54 -5.44 7.67 -2.58
CA PHE A 54 -6.79 7.37 -2.13
C PHE A 54 -6.80 6.10 -1.27
N PHE A 55 -6.21 5.02 -1.77
CA PHE A 55 -6.05 3.74 -1.06
C PHE A 55 -5.41 3.94 0.31
N ILE A 56 -4.27 4.64 0.39
CA ILE A 56 -3.60 4.91 1.67
C ILE A 56 -4.50 5.69 2.63
N ASN A 57 -5.28 6.65 2.15
CA ASN A 57 -6.19 7.43 2.99
C ASN A 57 -7.36 6.59 3.50
N VAL A 58 -7.96 5.75 2.66
CA VAL A 58 -9.01 4.81 3.07
C VAL A 58 -8.49 3.85 4.13
N THR A 59 -7.34 3.20 3.90
CA THR A 59 -6.76 2.26 4.87
C THR A 59 -6.39 2.94 6.20
N LYS A 60 -6.00 4.21 6.18
CA LYS A 60 -5.78 4.98 7.42
C LYS A 60 -7.08 5.21 8.19
N ASN A 61 -8.15 5.59 7.48
CA ASN A 61 -9.45 5.83 8.09
C ASN A 61 -10.07 4.54 8.65
N GLU A 62 -9.98 3.43 7.91
CA GLU A 62 -10.44 2.12 8.37
C GLU A 62 -9.72 1.68 9.66
N LYS A 63 -8.40 1.86 9.72
CA LYS A 63 -7.63 1.57 10.93
C LYS A 63 -8.04 2.44 12.11
N ASN A 64 -8.34 3.72 11.88
CA ASN A 64 -8.82 4.59 12.94
C ASN A 64 -10.21 4.16 13.44
N ILE A 65 -11.12 3.78 12.53
CA ILE A 65 -12.46 3.25 12.89
C ILE A 65 -12.34 1.93 13.67
N GLU A 66 -11.42 1.05 13.27
CA GLU A 66 -11.19 -0.21 13.95
C GLU A 66 -10.60 0.00 15.36
N ILE A 67 -9.67 0.95 15.50
CA ILE A 67 -9.14 1.37 16.80
C ILE A 67 -10.23 1.99 17.68
N ASP A 68 -11.09 2.86 17.15
CA ASP A 68 -12.19 3.46 17.91
C ASP A 68 -13.21 2.41 18.39
N LYS A 69 -13.49 1.40 17.56
CA LYS A 69 -14.31 0.23 17.93
C LYS A 69 -13.63 -0.63 19.01
N MET A 70 -12.32 -0.87 18.92
CA MET A 70 -11.56 -1.64 19.90
C MET A 70 -11.38 -0.91 21.24
N LEU A 71 -11.29 0.43 21.21
CA LEU A 71 -11.18 1.29 22.40
C LEU A 71 -12.53 1.58 23.05
N GLY A 72 -13.64 1.10 22.49
CA GLY A 72 -14.97 1.19 23.11
C GLY A 72 -15.46 2.62 23.30
N ILE A 73 -15.06 3.56 22.43
CA ILE A 73 -15.63 4.90 22.43
C ILE A 73 -17.03 4.80 21.82
N ASN A 74 -18.01 4.43 22.67
CA ASN A 74 -19.42 4.59 22.38
C ASN A 74 -19.68 6.09 22.21
N THR A 75 -19.63 6.60 20.99
CA THR A 75 -20.35 7.83 20.67
C THR A 75 -21.82 7.49 20.63
N SER A 76 -22.44 7.48 21.81
CA SER A 76 -23.89 7.58 21.97
C SER A 76 -24.33 8.88 21.30
N LEU A 77 -25.07 8.75 20.19
CA LEU A 77 -25.95 9.79 19.66
C LEU A 77 -27.27 9.76 20.43
#